data_AF-A0A537Y6E4-F1
#
_entry.id   AF-A0A537Y6E4-F1
#
_cell.length_a   1.000
_cell.length_b   1.000
_cell.length_c   1.000
_cell.angle_alpha   90.00
_cell.angle_beta   90.00
_cell.angle_gamma   90.00
#
_symmetry.space_group_name_H-M   'P 1'
#
loop_
_entity.id
_entity.type
_entity.pdbx_description
1 polymer ?
#
loop_
_entity_poly.entity_id
_entity_poly.type
_entity_poly.pdbx_seq_one_letter_code
_entity_poly.pdbx_strand_id
1 'polypeptide(L)'
;MDYSPLITAVIRSTSDVKDGPNTFAVRCRAQRTELSIRTDGAWAAPRGHELLVEYQINDQPLVRQPWILSTDGKAVSYKNDPVELLRSIPDGARLKIAVTEIVRREATFELTGLSGVRQKVGTACKWPPVTTKTSSEKR
;
A
#
# COMPACT_ATOMS: atom_id res chain seq x y z
N MET A 1 21.99 11.34 11.24
CA MET A 1 20.78 10.94 11.98
C MET A 1 19.60 11.77 11.47
N ASP A 2 18.41 11.18 11.30
CA ASP A 2 17.23 11.88 10.77
C ASP A 2 16.12 11.90 11.82
N TYR A 3 15.72 13.10 12.21
CA TYR A 3 14.75 13.37 13.29
C TYR A 3 13.35 13.71 12.77
N SER A 4 13.07 13.42 11.50
CA SER A 4 11.75 13.68 10.92
C SER A 4 10.65 12.87 11.65
N PRO A 5 9.51 13.47 12.02
CA PRO A 5 8.38 12.75 12.58
C PRO A 5 7.95 11.59 11.68
N LEU A 6 7.63 10.46 12.32
CA LEU A 6 7.29 9.20 11.68
C LEU A 6 6.01 8.64 12.29
N ILE A 7 5.03 8.36 11.44
CA ILE A 7 3.86 7.54 11.80
C ILE A 7 3.82 6.34 10.88
N THR A 8 3.55 5.18 11.46
CA THR A 8 3.35 3.93 10.72
C THR A 8 2.07 3.26 11.22
N ALA A 9 1.15 3.00 10.30
CA ALA A 9 0.02 2.10 10.53
C ALA A 9 0.34 0.74 9.90
N VAL A 10 -0.05 -0.34 10.58
CA VAL A 10 0.18 -1.71 10.12
C VAL A 10 -1.10 -2.52 10.23
N ILE A 11 -1.39 -3.29 9.18
CA ILE A 11 -2.48 -4.28 9.14
C ILE A 11 -1.83 -5.61 8.75
N ARG A 12 -2.09 -6.66 9.53
CA ARG A 12 -1.54 -7.99 9.27
C ARG A 12 -2.43 -8.74 8.28
N SER A 13 -1.81 -9.61 7.50
CA SER A 13 -2.56 -10.52 6.64
C SER A 13 -3.39 -11.49 7.48
N THR A 14 -4.53 -11.90 6.96
CA THR A 14 -5.31 -13.04 7.46
C THR A 14 -4.85 -14.37 6.89
N SER A 15 -3.93 -14.36 5.93
CA SER A 15 -3.32 -15.55 5.32
C SER A 15 -2.02 -15.91 6.03
N ASP A 16 -1.80 -17.21 6.24
CA ASP A 16 -0.55 -17.74 6.79
C ASP A 16 0.24 -18.45 5.67
N VAL A 17 0.93 -17.65 4.86
CA VAL A 17 1.76 -18.12 3.75
C VAL A 17 3.21 -17.80 4.05
N LYS A 18 4.03 -18.84 4.18
CA LYS A 18 5.46 -18.70 4.43
C LYS A 18 6.12 -17.80 3.38
N ASP A 19 6.87 -16.80 3.86
CA ASP A 19 7.57 -15.78 3.06
C ASP A 19 6.64 -14.99 2.11
N GLY A 20 5.32 -15.10 2.29
CA GLY A 20 4.32 -14.36 1.54
C GLY A 20 4.13 -12.95 2.09
N PRO A 21 3.30 -12.14 1.41
CA PRO A 21 2.84 -10.86 1.94
C PRO A 21 2.20 -11.05 3.32
N ASN A 22 2.68 -10.34 4.35
CA ASN A 22 2.20 -10.51 5.73
C ASN A 22 1.78 -9.21 6.41
N THR A 23 2.18 -8.06 5.86
CA THR A 23 1.92 -6.75 6.47
C THR A 23 1.62 -5.73 5.39
N PHE A 24 0.45 -5.12 5.48
CA PHE A 24 0.10 -3.89 4.79
C PHE A 24 0.50 -2.71 5.68
N ALA A 25 1.42 -1.86 5.23
CA ALA A 25 1.95 -0.76 6.02
C ALA A 25 1.76 0.58 5.31
N VAL A 26 1.20 1.54 6.02
CA VAL A 26 1.10 2.94 5.59
C VAL A 26 2.00 3.77 6.46
N ARG A 27 2.97 4.45 5.85
CA ARG A 27 3.98 5.24 6.52
C ARG A 27 3.86 6.71 6.11
N CYS A 28 3.95 7.60 7.10
CA CYS A 28 4.13 9.02 6.89
C CYS A 28 5.47 9.44 7.49
N ARG A 29 6.37 10.00 6.66
CA ARG A 29 7.66 10.51 7.13
C ARG A 29 8.03 11.76 6.35
N ALA A 30 8.38 12.83 7.06
CA ALA A 30 8.74 14.10 6.42
C ALA A 30 7.66 14.55 5.39
N GLN A 31 6.37 14.40 5.76
CA GLN A 31 5.20 14.68 4.92
C GLN A 31 5.07 13.81 3.65
N ARG A 32 5.94 12.82 3.46
CA ARG A 32 5.82 11.83 2.39
C ARG A 32 5.04 10.62 2.89
N THR A 33 3.97 10.29 2.17
CA THR A 33 3.22 9.06 2.38
C THR A 33 3.85 7.95 1.56
N GLU A 34 3.94 6.77 2.15
CA GLU A 34 4.39 5.54 1.51
C GLU A 34 3.41 4.43 1.88
N LEU A 35 3.02 3.65 0.88
CA LEU A 35 2.28 2.40 1.06
C LEU A 35 3.23 1.26 0.72
N SER A 36 3.32 0.25 1.59
CA SER A 36 4.16 -0.91 1.35
C SER A 36 3.51 -2.22 1.81
N ILE A 37 3.91 -3.31 1.18
CA ILE A 37 3.61 -4.67 1.59
C ILE A 37 4.91 -5.31 2.05
N ARG A 38 4.91 -5.97 3.21
CA ARG A 38 6.10 -6.61 3.79
C ARG A 38 5.98 -8.13 3.82
N THR A 39 7.13 -8.77 4.01
CA THR A 39 7.30 -10.20 4.27
C THR A 39 8.28 -10.41 5.42
N ASP A 40 8.24 -11.59 6.05
CA ASP A 40 9.26 -12.03 7.01
C ASP A 40 10.51 -12.61 6.32
N GLY A 41 10.37 -13.05 5.07
CA GLY A 41 11.46 -13.50 4.22
C GLY A 41 12.17 -12.34 3.52
N ALA A 42 12.74 -12.62 2.34
CA ALA A 42 13.26 -11.61 1.44
C ALA A 42 12.90 -11.98 0.00
N TRP A 43 12.33 -11.03 -0.72
CA TRP A 43 12.06 -11.14 -2.14
C TRP A 43 13.21 -10.57 -2.96
N ALA A 44 13.44 -11.12 -4.14
CA ALA A 44 14.44 -10.73 -5.11
C ALA A 44 13.77 -10.34 -6.44
N ALA A 45 14.12 -9.16 -6.94
CA ALA A 45 13.70 -8.73 -8.27
C ALA A 45 14.57 -9.42 -9.33
N PRO A 46 13.98 -10.05 -10.37
CA PRO A 46 14.75 -10.62 -11.46
C PRO A 46 15.59 -9.59 -12.24
N ARG A 47 15.12 -8.33 -12.32
CA ARG A 47 15.79 -7.20 -12.97
C ARG A 47 15.46 -5.90 -12.25
N GLY A 48 16.47 -5.08 -11.94
CA GLY A 48 16.30 -3.79 -11.28
C GLY A 48 15.82 -3.90 -9.83
N HIS A 49 15.07 -2.90 -9.37
CA HIS A 49 14.51 -2.83 -8.02
C HIS A 49 12.97 -2.81 -8.06
N GLU A 50 12.38 -3.55 -8.99
CA GLU A 50 10.92 -3.62 -9.15
C GLU A 50 10.43 -5.06 -9.13
N LEU A 51 9.30 -5.29 -8.44
CA LEU A 51 8.57 -6.55 -8.45
C LEU A 51 7.17 -6.33 -8.97
N LEU A 52 6.68 -7.32 -9.72
CA LEU A 52 5.34 -7.30 -10.23
C LEU A 52 4.36 -7.68 -9.12
N VAL A 53 3.48 -6.75 -8.80
CA VAL A 53 2.45 -6.94 -7.77
C VAL A 53 1.09 -6.94 -8.46
N GLU A 54 0.31 -7.96 -8.14
CA GLU A 54 -1.10 -8.05 -8.50
C GLU A 54 -1.92 -7.73 -7.26
N TYR A 55 -2.91 -6.84 -7.36
CA TYR A 55 -3.79 -6.55 -6.24
C TYR A 55 -5.24 -6.37 -6.68
N GLN A 56 -6.14 -6.76 -5.78
CA GLN A 56 -7.58 -6.69 -5.97
C GLN A 56 -8.25 -6.15 -4.71
N ILE A 57 -9.08 -5.13 -4.86
CA ILE A 57 -9.86 -4.54 -3.77
C ILE A 57 -11.30 -5.05 -3.91
N ASN A 58 -11.78 -5.80 -2.92
CA ASN A 58 -13.06 -6.50 -2.97
C ASN A 58 -13.18 -7.31 -4.27
N ASP A 59 -14.19 -7.01 -5.08
CA ASP A 59 -14.47 -7.66 -6.37
C ASP A 59 -14.18 -6.74 -7.57
N GLN A 60 -13.39 -5.68 -7.36
CA GLN A 60 -12.91 -4.82 -8.45
C GLN A 60 -11.99 -5.61 -9.39
N PRO A 61 -11.76 -5.10 -10.62
CA PRO A 61 -10.78 -5.70 -11.52
C PRO A 61 -9.39 -5.83 -10.89
N LEU A 62 -8.72 -6.96 -11.16
CA LEU A 62 -7.34 -7.18 -10.75
C LEU A 62 -6.43 -6.16 -11.43
N VAL A 63 -5.63 -5.44 -10.63
CA VAL A 63 -4.61 -4.52 -11.12
C VAL A 63 -3.25 -5.20 -11.03
N ARG A 64 -2.48 -5.13 -12.10
CA ARG A 64 -1.13 -5.70 -12.19
C ARG A 64 -0.14 -4.61 -12.58
N GLN A 65 0.83 -4.31 -11.72
CA GLN A 65 1.81 -3.25 -11.96
C GLN A 65 3.10 -3.43 -11.16
N PRO A 66 4.23 -2.85 -11.61
CA PRO A 66 5.48 -2.90 -10.86
C PRO A 66 5.44 -2.02 -9.61
N TRP A 67 5.92 -2.56 -8.50
CA TRP A 67 6.16 -1.86 -7.23
C TRP A 67 7.66 -1.87 -6.93
N ILE A 68 8.13 -0.93 -6.12
CA ILE A 68 9.55 -0.76 -5.83
C ILE A 68 9.95 -1.72 -4.71
N LEU A 69 10.87 -2.64 -4.99
CA LEU A 69 11.45 -3.55 -4.00
C LEU A 69 12.45 -2.81 -3.12
N SER A 70 12.32 -2.97 -1.80
CA SER A 70 13.29 -2.43 -0.84
C SER A 70 14.66 -3.10 -0.99
N THR A 71 15.73 -2.40 -0.63
CA THR A 71 17.11 -2.91 -0.75
C THR A 71 17.33 -4.22 0.03
N ASP A 72 16.64 -4.40 1.16
CA ASP A 72 16.69 -5.61 1.98
C ASP A 72 15.76 -6.74 1.50
N GLY A 73 14.97 -6.49 0.44
CA GLY A 73 14.01 -7.44 -0.12
C GLY A 73 12.77 -7.67 0.75
N LYS A 74 12.64 -6.98 1.90
CA LYS A 74 11.58 -7.27 2.89
C LYS A 74 10.28 -6.53 2.65
N ALA A 75 10.24 -5.63 1.67
CA ALA A 75 9.05 -4.88 1.32
C ALA A 75 8.99 -4.52 -0.17
N VAL A 76 7.78 -4.38 -0.68
CA VAL A 76 7.49 -3.68 -1.94
C VAL A 76 6.67 -2.44 -1.65
N SER A 77 7.06 -1.29 -2.18
CA SER A 77 6.39 -0.01 -2.00
C SER A 77 5.64 0.39 -3.27
N TYR A 78 4.42 0.88 -3.10
CA TYR A 78 3.57 1.35 -4.21
C TYR A 78 4.28 2.48 -4.96
N LYS A 79 4.39 2.33 -6.28
CA LYS A 79 5.20 3.22 -7.12
C LYS A 79 4.52 4.55 -7.46
N ASN A 80 3.19 4.55 -7.58
CA ASN A 80 2.41 5.75 -7.96
C ASN A 80 1.98 6.53 -6.72
N ASP A 81 0.90 7.32 -6.80
CA ASP A 81 0.39 8.08 -5.67
C ASP A 81 -0.28 7.16 -4.62
N PRO A 82 0.33 6.93 -3.44
CA PRO A 82 -0.26 6.11 -2.40
C PRO A 82 -1.49 6.76 -1.77
N VAL A 83 -1.62 8.10 -1.80
CA VAL A 83 -2.76 8.82 -1.24
C VAL A 83 -4.02 8.55 -2.06
N GLU A 84 -3.91 8.58 -3.39
CA GLU A 84 -5.02 8.24 -4.29
C GLU A 84 -5.49 6.79 -4.08
N LEU A 85 -4.54 5.84 -4.06
CA LEU A 85 -4.86 4.43 -3.83
C LEU A 85 -5.49 4.21 -2.45
N LEU A 86 -4.95 4.82 -1.39
CA LEU A 86 -5.54 4.71 -0.05
C LEU A 86 -6.96 5.28 0.00
N ARG A 87 -7.23 6.38 -0.69
CA ARG A 87 -8.57 6.98 -0.77
C ARG A 87 -9.56 6.12 -1.54
N SER A 88 -9.12 5.37 -2.56
CA SER A 88 -10.00 4.52 -3.36
C SER A 88 -10.46 3.26 -2.63
N ILE A 89 -9.74 2.83 -1.59
CA ILE A 89 -10.05 1.60 -0.84
C ILE A 89 -11.15 1.88 0.20
N PRO A 90 -12.31 1.21 0.17
CA PRO A 90 -13.33 1.36 1.21
C PRO A 90 -12.82 0.93 2.60
N ASP A 91 -13.41 1.49 3.66
CA ASP A 91 -13.15 0.97 5.01
C ASP A 91 -13.67 -0.46 5.14
N GLY A 92 -12.91 -1.36 5.77
CA GLY A 92 -13.28 -2.77 5.86
C GLY A 92 -13.19 -3.54 4.55
N ALA A 93 -12.57 -2.98 3.50
CA ALA A 93 -12.38 -3.70 2.25
C ALA A 93 -11.43 -4.89 2.42
N ARG A 94 -11.68 -5.94 1.65
CA ARG A 94 -10.78 -7.07 1.49
C ARG A 94 -9.77 -6.75 0.38
N LEU A 95 -8.49 -6.69 0.73
CA LEU A 95 -7.41 -6.50 -0.23
C LEU A 95 -6.67 -7.82 -0.44
N LYS A 96 -6.72 -8.36 -1.65
CA LYS A 96 -5.86 -9.48 -2.07
C LYS A 96 -4.62 -8.90 -2.72
N ILE A 97 -3.45 -9.39 -2.34
CA ILE A 97 -2.15 -9.01 -2.91
C ILE A 97 -1.42 -10.29 -3.28
N ALA A 98 -0.88 -10.36 -4.50
CA ALA A 98 0.06 -11.38 -4.89
C ALA A 98 1.37 -10.74 -5.37
N VAL A 99 2.48 -11.28 -4.86
CA VAL A 99 3.84 -10.93 -5.29
C VAL A 99 4.40 -12.12 -6.04
N THR A 100 4.94 -11.88 -7.23
CA THR A 100 5.53 -12.92 -8.08
C THR A 100 6.99 -12.62 -8.35
N GLU A 101 7.87 -13.47 -7.81
CA GLU A 101 9.28 -13.51 -8.16
C GLU A 101 9.51 -14.70 -9.12
N ILE A 102 9.76 -15.88 -8.54
CA ILE A 102 9.75 -17.20 -9.19
C ILE A 102 8.44 -17.92 -8.88
N VAL A 103 7.97 -17.81 -7.63
CA VAL A 103 6.73 -18.39 -7.13
C VAL A 103 5.76 -17.26 -6.80
N ARG A 104 4.50 -17.42 -7.22
CA ARG A 104 3.41 -16.50 -6.86
C ARG A 104 2.99 -16.76 -5.42
N ARG A 105 3.18 -15.77 -4.54
CA ARG A 105 2.72 -15.81 -3.14
C ARG A 105 1.61 -14.79 -2.97
N GLU A 106 0.45 -15.25 -2.50
CA GLU A 106 -0.74 -14.44 -2.32
C GLU A 106 -1.09 -14.33 -0.85
N ALA A 107 -1.64 -13.19 -0.45
CA ALA A 107 -2.20 -12.99 0.87
C ALA A 107 -3.40 -12.05 0.81
N THR A 108 -4.29 -12.21 1.80
CA THR A 108 -5.47 -11.37 1.98
C THR A 108 -5.30 -10.48 3.21
N PHE A 109 -5.76 -9.24 3.12
CA PHE A 109 -5.80 -8.27 4.20
C PHE A 109 -7.23 -7.79 4.39
N GLU A 110 -7.72 -7.84 5.62
CA GLU A 110 -8.99 -7.22 6.01
C GLU A 110 -8.69 -5.80 6.50
N LEU A 111 -9.13 -4.79 5.75
CA LEU A 111 -8.75 -3.39 5.98
C LEU A 111 -9.75 -2.66 6.90
N THR A 112 -10.24 -3.35 7.94
CA THR A 112 -11.12 -2.76 8.96
C THR A 112 -10.38 -1.66 9.73
N GLY A 113 -10.97 -0.47 9.80
CA GLY A 113 -10.36 0.69 10.46
C GLY A 113 -9.41 1.50 9.57
N LEU A 114 -9.33 1.20 8.27
CA LEU A 114 -8.58 1.98 7.28
C LEU A 114 -9.07 3.44 7.22
N SER A 115 -10.34 3.71 7.49
CA SER A 115 -10.86 5.07 7.64
C SER A 115 -10.07 5.88 8.69
N GLY A 116 -9.91 5.33 9.89
CA GLY A 116 -9.13 5.93 10.98
C GLY A 116 -7.64 6.03 10.66
N VAL A 117 -7.08 5.05 9.95
CA VAL A 117 -5.69 5.11 9.45
C VAL A 117 -5.51 6.28 8.50
N ARG A 118 -6.39 6.43 7.50
CA ARG A 118 -6.33 7.54 6.53
C ARG A 118 -6.46 8.90 7.20
N GLN A 119 -7.33 9.03 8.21
CA GLN A 119 -7.45 10.26 8.97
C GLN A 119 -6.13 10.61 9.68
N LYS A 120 -5.57 9.68 10.47
CA LYS A 120 -4.33 9.92 11.24
C LYS A 120 -3.12 10.18 10.34
N VAL A 121 -2.94 9.35 9.32
CA VAL A 121 -1.86 9.50 8.34
C VAL A 121 -2.05 10.78 7.55
N GLY A 122 -3.27 11.07 7.08
CA GLY A 122 -3.57 12.26 6.31
C GLY A 122 -3.34 13.56 7.08
N THR A 123 -3.69 13.62 8.37
CA THR A 123 -3.36 14.75 9.23
C THR A 123 -1.84 14.91 9.37
N ALA A 124 -1.12 13.84 9.66
CA ALA A 124 0.33 13.90 9.86
C ALA A 124 1.13 14.25 8.59
N CYS A 125 0.68 13.73 7.45
CA CYS A 125 1.29 13.99 6.14
C CYS A 125 0.68 15.18 5.41
N LYS A 126 -0.25 15.90 6.03
CA LYS A 126 -0.93 17.07 5.45
C LYS A 126 -1.52 16.79 4.07
N TRP A 127 -2.25 15.69 3.93
CA TRP A 127 -2.88 15.34 2.66
C TRP A 127 -3.81 16.46 2.18
N PRO A 128 -3.80 16.80 0.88
CA PRO A 128 -4.70 17.81 0.33
C PRO A 128 -6.15 17.36 0.51
N PRO A 129 -7.11 18.25 0.78
CA PRO A 129 -8.51 17.86 0.87
C PRO A 129 -8.98 17.21 -0.44
N VAL A 130 -10.01 16.35 -0.36
CA VAL A 130 -10.63 15.80 -1.57
C VAL A 130 -11.38 16.94 -2.25
N THR A 131 -10.82 17.51 -3.32
CA THR A 131 -11.52 18.51 -4.12
C THR A 131 -12.59 17.82 -4.95
N THR A 132 -13.84 17.88 -4.53
CA THR A 132 -14.98 17.61 -5.40
C THR A 132 -14.95 18.69 -6.48
N LYS A 133 -14.54 18.35 -7.71
CA LYS A 133 -14.70 19.24 -8.85
C LYS A 133 -16.21 19.43 -9.08
N THR A 134 -16.80 20.45 -8.48
CA THR A 134 -18.06 21.02 -8.94
C THR A 134 -17.76 21.74 -10.25
N SER A 135 -18.00 21.07 -11.38
CA SER A 135 -18.12 21.75 -12.66
C SER A 135 -19.33 22.68 -12.55
N SER A 136 -19.09 23.96 -12.25
CA SER A 136 -20.05 25.02 -12.52
C SER A 136 -19.65 25.59 -13.89
N GLU A 137 -20.09 24.88 -14.93
CA GLU A 137 -20.03 25.38 -16.30
C GLU A 137 -21.14 26.43 -16.43
N LYS A 138 -20.75 27.70 -16.34
CA LYS A 138 -21.63 28.84 -16.54
C LYS A 138 -21.03 29.71 -17.65
N ARG A 139 -21.51 29.52 -18.88
CA ARG A 139 -21.65 30.60 -19.85
C ARG A 139 -22.68 30.27 -20.91
#